data_AF-A0A495U8P6-F1
#
_entry.id   AF-A0A495U8P6-F1
#
_cell.length_a   1.000
_cell.length_b   1.000
_cell.length_c   1.000
_cell.angle_alpha   90.00
_cell.angle_beta   90.00
_cell.angle_gamma   90.00
#
_symmetry.space_group_name_H-M   'P 1'
#
loop_
_entity.id
_entity.type
_entity.pdbx_description
1 polymer ?
#
loop_
_entity_poly.entity_id
_entity_poly.type
_entity_poly.pdbx_seq_one_letter_code
_entity_poly.pdbx_strand_id
1 'polypeptide(L)'
;MQIRILHKQGKSLRAIACEVGCSVNTVRKYLATQDAPMFRPAATARDSILKPFEAYLRERIASAAPDWIPATVLWREIQSQGFNGGERIVRKFVATLRPLPAPDPLVRFETAAGDQMQVDWVEFRRRKGANLFAFVATLGYSRATYVEFVSDMRLDTLLRCHVNCFNWFGGVPRRALYDNMKTVVIERDAYGPKQHRFQPGFLDFARHYGFQPQLCRPYRAKTKGKVERMNGYLRRSFYVPLAAQFKAANVELDVTTANTEVWRWLREVAHVRIHGTTRLKPGEQLLVEQKALQSVPPPYPSLLPATTPASGQELRERFHDWLSPLQHPLSVYDQLIRVAA
;
A
#
# COMPACT_ATOMS: atom_id res chain seq x y z
N MET A 1 -29.63 -32.58 5.44
CA MET A 1 -30.94 -32.57 6.15
C MET A 1 -32.10 -32.05 5.30
N GLN A 2 -31.92 -31.03 4.45
CA GLN A 2 -32.98 -30.37 3.68
C GLN A 2 -33.76 -31.28 2.69
N ILE A 3 -33.08 -32.23 2.02
CA ILE A 3 -33.69 -33.18 1.05
C ILE A 3 -34.84 -34.02 1.65
N ARG A 4 -34.68 -34.52 2.89
CA ARG A 4 -35.69 -35.38 3.54
C ARG A 4 -36.93 -34.61 3.97
N ILE A 5 -36.76 -33.35 4.37
CA ILE A 5 -37.85 -32.46 4.77
C ILE A 5 -38.74 -32.16 3.56
N LEU A 6 -38.12 -31.78 2.44
CA LEU A 6 -38.84 -31.48 1.20
C LEU A 6 -39.58 -32.70 0.63
N HIS A 7 -39.03 -33.91 0.81
CA HIS A 7 -39.70 -35.14 0.42
C HIS A 7 -40.91 -35.46 1.31
N LYS A 8 -40.80 -35.26 2.64
CA LYS A 8 -41.95 -35.42 3.56
C LYS A 8 -43.05 -34.39 3.33
N GLN A 9 -42.71 -33.22 2.78
CA GLN A 9 -43.67 -32.19 2.34
C GLN A 9 -44.34 -32.51 1.00
N GLY A 10 -44.10 -33.69 0.41
CA GLY A 10 -44.77 -34.16 -0.81
C GLY A 10 -44.17 -33.64 -2.12
N LYS A 11 -43.02 -32.95 -2.10
CA LYS A 11 -42.37 -32.48 -3.33
C LYS A 11 -41.78 -33.65 -4.13
N SER A 12 -41.88 -33.58 -5.46
CA SER A 12 -41.29 -34.58 -6.35
C SER A 12 -39.75 -34.53 -6.34
N LEU A 13 -39.10 -35.66 -6.64
CA LEU A 13 -37.63 -35.77 -6.63
C LEU A 13 -36.94 -34.73 -7.54
N ARG A 14 -37.58 -34.34 -8.65
CA ARG A 14 -37.08 -33.31 -9.58
C ARG A 14 -37.17 -31.91 -8.98
N ALA A 15 -38.26 -31.60 -8.28
CA ALA A 15 -38.42 -30.32 -7.60
C ALA A 15 -37.36 -30.16 -6.49
N ILE A 16 -37.13 -31.22 -5.71
CA ILE A 16 -36.10 -31.23 -4.66
C ILE A 16 -34.69 -31.06 -5.25
N ALA A 17 -34.39 -31.72 -6.37
CA ALA A 17 -33.11 -31.60 -7.06
C ALA A 17 -32.81 -30.17 -7.51
N CYS A 18 -33.82 -29.49 -8.08
CA CYS A 18 -33.74 -28.10 -8.52
C CYS A 18 -33.51 -27.15 -7.33
N GLU A 19 -34.28 -27.33 -6.25
CA GLU A 19 -34.26 -26.46 -5.07
C GLU A 19 -32.98 -26.59 -4.23
N VAL A 20 -32.40 -27.80 -4.16
CA VAL A 20 -31.16 -28.07 -3.40
C VAL A 20 -29.91 -27.96 -4.29
N GLY A 21 -30.06 -27.81 -5.60
CA GLY A 21 -28.94 -27.69 -6.55
C GLY A 21 -28.11 -28.96 -6.68
N CYS A 22 -28.74 -30.14 -6.67
CA CYS A 22 -28.05 -31.43 -6.83
C CYS A 22 -28.79 -32.33 -7.82
N SER A 23 -28.12 -33.37 -8.33
CA SER A 23 -28.74 -34.28 -9.32
C SER A 23 -29.89 -35.09 -8.71
N VAL A 24 -30.88 -35.45 -9.52
CA VAL A 24 -32.01 -36.32 -9.10
C VAL A 24 -31.51 -37.67 -8.56
N ASN A 25 -30.41 -38.19 -9.11
CA ASN A 25 -29.77 -39.41 -8.61
C ASN A 25 -29.16 -39.22 -7.22
N THR A 26 -28.61 -38.04 -6.93
CA THR A 26 -28.14 -37.66 -5.61
C THR A 26 -29.30 -37.60 -4.62
N VAL A 27 -30.41 -36.95 -4.98
CA VAL A 27 -31.64 -36.91 -4.14
C VAL A 27 -32.13 -38.33 -3.82
N ARG A 28 -32.24 -39.20 -4.84
CA ARG A 28 -32.64 -40.61 -4.66
C ARG A 28 -31.70 -41.36 -3.71
N LYS A 29 -30.38 -41.20 -3.88
CA LYS A 29 -29.35 -41.83 -3.02
C LYS A 29 -29.46 -41.35 -1.57
N TYR A 30 -29.67 -40.06 -1.35
CA TYR A 30 -29.79 -39.48 0.00
C TYR A 30 -31.11 -39.81 0.72
N LEU A 31 -32.17 -40.11 -0.03
CA LEU A 31 -33.41 -40.63 0.53
C LEU A 31 -33.32 -42.13 0.85
N ALA A 32 -32.58 -42.90 0.05
CA ALA A 32 -32.37 -44.34 0.25
C ALA A 32 -31.39 -44.66 1.40
N THR A 33 -30.39 -43.80 1.62
CA THR A 33 -29.43 -43.97 2.72
C THR A 33 -30.11 -43.51 4.01
N GLN A 34 -30.50 -44.41 4.92
CA GLN A 34 -31.16 -44.06 6.19
C GLN A 34 -30.22 -43.37 7.18
N ASP A 35 -28.91 -43.62 7.11
CA ASP A 35 -27.93 -43.00 7.99
C ASP A 35 -27.45 -41.63 7.52
N ALA A 36 -27.22 -40.74 8.48
CA ALA A 36 -26.58 -39.45 8.26
C ALA A 36 -25.24 -39.64 7.53
N PRO A 37 -24.81 -38.70 6.68
CA PRO A 37 -23.47 -38.77 6.11
C PRO A 37 -22.47 -38.68 7.26
N MET A 38 -21.89 -39.81 7.65
CA MET A 38 -20.73 -39.83 8.53
C MET A 38 -19.66 -38.96 7.88
N PHE A 39 -19.26 -37.91 8.58
CA PHE A 39 -18.00 -37.23 8.32
C PHE A 39 -16.92 -38.31 8.38
N ARG A 40 -16.38 -38.71 7.22
CA ARG A 40 -15.18 -39.53 7.21
C ARG A 40 -14.09 -38.62 7.77
N PRO A 41 -13.51 -38.90 8.95
CA PRO A 41 -12.32 -38.17 9.37
C PRO A 41 -11.31 -38.27 8.23
N ALA A 42 -10.60 -37.17 7.97
CA ALA A 42 -9.54 -37.14 6.98
C ALA A 42 -8.67 -38.38 7.18
N ALA A 43 -8.43 -39.12 6.10
CA ALA A 43 -7.61 -40.33 6.13
C ALA A 43 -6.38 -40.07 7.01
N THR A 44 -6.17 -40.89 8.03
CA THR A 44 -5.01 -40.84 8.93
C THR A 44 -3.78 -40.53 8.10
N ALA A 45 -3.11 -39.42 8.42
CA ALA A 45 -1.96 -38.93 7.67
C ALA A 45 -1.02 -40.11 7.41
N ARG A 46 -0.86 -40.49 6.14
CA ARG A 46 0.07 -41.57 5.78
C ARG A 46 1.42 -41.21 6.35
N ASP A 47 2.03 -42.15 7.07
CA ASP A 47 3.36 -41.96 7.61
C ASP A 47 4.29 -41.48 6.48
N SER A 48 4.96 -40.36 6.73
CA SER A 48 5.90 -39.79 5.77
C SER A 48 6.96 -40.84 5.44
N ILE A 49 7.30 -41.00 4.16
CA ILE A 49 8.42 -41.84 3.70
C ILE A 49 9.76 -41.48 4.39
N LEU A 50 9.84 -40.29 4.99
CA LEU A 50 10.99 -39.81 5.75
C LEU A 50 11.06 -40.35 7.19
N LYS A 51 9.96 -40.87 7.75
CA LYS A 51 9.83 -41.27 9.17
C LYS A 51 10.98 -42.17 9.66
N PRO A 52 11.45 -43.18 8.89
CA PRO A 52 12.57 -44.04 9.31
C PRO A 52 13.91 -43.30 9.42
N PHE A 53 14.10 -42.22 8.65
CA PHE A 53 15.38 -41.49 8.55
C PHE A 53 15.41 -40.24 9.44
N GLU A 54 14.29 -39.89 10.10
CA GLU A 54 14.22 -38.67 10.90
C GLU A 54 15.18 -38.66 12.10
N ALA A 55 15.39 -39.82 12.73
CA ALA A 55 16.31 -39.96 13.87
C ALA A 55 17.75 -39.65 13.44
N TYR A 56 18.20 -40.27 12.34
CA TYR A 56 19.51 -40.03 11.74
C TYR A 56 19.69 -38.54 11.37
N LEU A 57 18.69 -37.92 10.73
CA LEU A 57 18.76 -36.50 10.36
C LEU A 57 18.90 -35.57 11.57
N ARG A 58 18.17 -35.83 12.66
CA ARG A 58 18.27 -35.04 13.89
C ARG A 58 19.65 -35.18 14.54
N GLU A 59 20.14 -36.40 14.66
CA GLU A 59 21.47 -36.69 15.23
C GLU A 59 22.58 -36.08 14.38
N ARG A 60 22.48 -36.19 13.05
CA ARG A 60 23.48 -35.65 12.14
C ARG A 60 23.54 -34.12 12.17
N ILE A 61 22.39 -33.45 12.23
CA ILE A 61 22.33 -32.00 12.42
C ILE A 61 22.91 -31.59 13.77
N ALA A 62 22.61 -32.33 14.85
CA ALA A 62 23.16 -32.06 16.18
C ALA A 62 24.68 -32.23 16.21
N SER A 63 25.22 -33.24 15.53
CA SER A 63 26.67 -33.51 15.44
C SER A 63 27.47 -32.42 14.74
N ALA A 64 26.82 -31.61 13.90
CA ALA A 64 27.46 -30.54 13.15
C ALA A 64 27.39 -29.17 13.84
N ALA A 65 26.73 -29.06 15.00
CA ALA A 65 26.63 -27.81 15.73
C ALA A 65 28.04 -27.26 16.06
N PRO A 66 28.33 -25.97 15.81
CA PRO A 66 27.41 -24.87 15.51
C PRO A 66 27.08 -24.67 14.01
N ASP A 67 27.74 -25.41 13.11
CA ASP A 67 27.54 -25.31 11.66
C ASP A 67 26.29 -26.06 11.19
N TRP A 68 25.75 -25.66 10.03
CA TRP A 68 24.52 -26.23 9.50
C TRP A 68 24.76 -27.02 8.22
N ILE A 69 24.46 -28.32 8.24
CA ILE A 69 24.56 -29.17 7.05
C ILE A 69 23.45 -28.82 6.05
N PRO A 70 23.77 -28.49 4.79
CA PRO A 70 22.76 -28.25 3.77
C PRO A 70 21.86 -29.46 3.55
N ALA A 71 20.55 -29.23 3.37
CA ALA A 71 19.56 -30.30 3.16
C ALA A 71 19.88 -31.20 1.94
N THR A 72 20.59 -30.67 0.95
CA THR A 72 21.06 -31.41 -0.23
C THR A 72 22.10 -32.48 0.13
N VAL A 73 22.96 -32.21 1.12
CA VAL A 73 23.97 -33.18 1.62
C VAL A 73 23.26 -34.28 2.41
N LEU A 74 22.40 -33.90 3.35
CA LEU A 74 21.60 -34.83 4.16
C LEU A 74 20.71 -35.74 3.29
N TRP A 75 20.15 -35.20 2.20
CA TRP A 75 19.36 -35.99 1.25
C TRP A 75 20.21 -37.05 0.54
N ARG A 76 21.42 -36.72 0.09
CA ARG A 76 22.34 -37.69 -0.54
C ARG A 76 22.77 -38.79 0.45
N GLU A 77 23.02 -38.42 1.70
CA GLU A 77 23.36 -39.38 2.76
C GLU A 77 22.24 -40.39 2.99
N ILE A 78 21.00 -39.93 3.19
CA ILE A 78 19.87 -40.87 3.40
C ILE A 78 19.49 -41.62 2.12
N GLN A 79 19.76 -41.06 0.93
CA GLN A 79 19.59 -41.78 -0.34
C GLN A 79 20.51 -43.00 -0.41
N SER A 80 21.76 -42.88 0.04
CA SER A 80 22.68 -44.01 0.16
C SER A 80 22.24 -45.06 1.19
N GLN A 81 21.41 -44.68 2.16
CA GLN A 81 20.80 -45.56 3.16
C GLN A 81 19.45 -46.14 2.71
N GLY A 82 19.06 -45.95 1.44
CA GLY A 82 17.85 -46.53 0.85
C GLY A 82 16.62 -45.61 0.82
N PHE A 83 16.79 -44.30 1.02
CA PHE A 83 15.69 -43.34 0.87
C PHE A 83 15.35 -43.06 -0.61
N ASN A 84 14.13 -43.41 -1.02
CA ASN A 84 13.62 -43.22 -2.38
C ASN A 84 12.79 -41.92 -2.56
N GLY A 85 12.81 -41.01 -1.59
CA GLY A 85 12.08 -39.74 -1.67
C GLY A 85 12.88 -38.59 -2.29
N GLY A 86 12.16 -37.56 -2.74
CA GLY A 86 12.79 -36.36 -3.31
C GLY A 86 13.39 -35.42 -2.26
N GLU A 87 14.46 -34.70 -2.64
CA GLU A 87 15.17 -33.72 -1.80
C GLU A 87 14.22 -32.70 -1.12
N ARG A 88 13.14 -32.33 -1.80
CA ARG A 88 12.13 -31.39 -1.29
C ARG A 88 11.53 -31.83 0.05
N ILE A 89 11.39 -33.14 0.27
CA ILE A 89 10.82 -33.72 1.50
C ILE A 89 11.80 -33.52 2.65
N VAL A 90 13.09 -33.81 2.41
CA VAL A 90 14.19 -33.59 3.37
C VAL A 90 14.32 -32.11 3.70
N ARG A 91 14.29 -31.23 2.70
CA ARG A 91 14.38 -29.77 2.88
C ARG A 91 13.26 -29.23 3.77
N LYS A 92 12.02 -29.72 3.59
CA LYS A 92 10.88 -29.33 4.45
C LYS A 92 11.08 -29.77 5.90
N PHE A 93 11.58 -30.98 6.12
CA PHE A 93 11.83 -31.51 7.45
C PHE A 93 13.01 -30.81 8.14
N VAL A 94 14.13 -30.62 7.45
CA VAL A 94 15.29 -29.89 8.00
C VAL A 94 14.92 -28.44 8.37
N ALA A 95 14.00 -27.82 7.62
CA ALA A 95 13.50 -26.48 7.95
C ALA A 95 12.70 -26.42 9.26
N THR A 96 12.04 -27.51 9.70
CA THR A 96 11.35 -27.53 11.00
C THR A 96 12.31 -27.69 12.18
N LEU A 97 13.50 -28.24 11.93
CA LEU A 97 14.56 -28.41 12.93
C LEU A 97 15.44 -27.18 13.09
N ARG A 98 15.42 -26.25 12.12
CA ARG A 98 16.20 -25.03 12.20
C ARG A 98 15.61 -24.13 13.27
N PRO A 99 16.37 -23.76 14.34
CA PRO A 99 15.86 -22.83 15.33
C PRO A 99 15.46 -21.54 14.61
N LEU A 100 14.21 -21.12 14.80
CA LEU A 100 13.79 -19.79 14.38
C LEU A 100 14.72 -18.81 15.09
N PRO A 101 15.49 -17.98 14.37
CA PRO A 101 16.30 -16.97 15.02
C PRO A 101 15.37 -16.15 15.90
N ALA A 102 15.73 -15.99 17.19
CA ALA A 102 14.98 -15.14 18.09
C ALA A 102 14.75 -13.81 17.37
N PRO A 103 13.49 -13.32 17.28
CA PRO A 103 13.22 -12.08 16.59
C PRO A 103 14.07 -11.01 17.24
N ASP A 104 15.04 -10.53 16.47
CA ASP A 104 16.00 -9.50 16.84
C ASP A 104 15.22 -8.37 17.55
N PRO A 105 15.52 -8.03 18.82
CA PRO A 105 14.70 -7.12 19.59
C PRO A 105 14.53 -5.85 18.78
N LEU A 106 13.31 -5.63 18.29
CA LEU A 106 12.95 -4.46 17.51
C LEU A 106 13.04 -3.28 18.48
N VAL A 107 14.22 -2.67 18.59
CA VAL A 107 14.37 -1.32 19.14
C VAL A 107 13.62 -0.42 18.16
N ARG A 108 12.33 -0.20 18.45
CA ARG A 108 11.43 0.58 17.61
C ARG A 108 11.75 2.04 17.85
N PHE A 109 12.34 2.69 16.84
CA PHE A 109 12.52 4.14 16.84
C PHE A 109 11.16 4.82 16.65
N GLU A 110 10.52 5.16 17.77
CA GLU A 110 9.43 6.12 17.76
C GLU A 110 10.00 7.53 17.59
N THR A 111 9.35 8.32 16.75
CA THR A 111 9.76 9.68 16.39
C THR A 111 8.77 10.66 17.01
N ALA A 112 9.26 11.79 17.50
CA ALA A 112 8.39 12.83 18.06
C ALA A 112 7.44 13.40 17.00
N ALA A 113 6.36 14.04 17.43
CA ALA A 113 5.43 14.72 16.55
C ALA A 113 6.15 15.82 15.73
N GLY A 114 5.90 15.85 14.43
CA GLY A 114 6.45 16.84 13.50
C GLY A 114 7.94 16.66 13.18
N ASP A 115 8.58 15.63 13.73
CA ASP A 115 10.02 15.48 13.66
C ASP A 115 10.51 14.79 12.38
N GLN A 116 9.84 13.72 11.93
CA GLN A 116 10.29 12.94 10.79
C GLN A 116 9.15 12.44 9.91
N MET A 117 9.33 12.59 8.60
CA MET A 117 8.59 11.92 7.54
C MET A 117 9.47 10.90 6.81
N GLN A 118 8.89 9.83 6.30
CA GLN A 118 9.57 8.86 5.43
C GLN A 118 8.95 8.89 4.04
N VAL A 119 9.78 9.09 3.03
CA VAL A 119 9.36 9.27 1.63
C VAL A 119 9.89 8.11 0.79
N ASP A 120 9.04 7.61 -0.10
CA ASP A 120 9.40 6.56 -1.04
C ASP A 120 8.69 6.69 -2.39
N TRP A 121 9.31 6.10 -3.42
CA TRP A 121 8.67 5.85 -4.71
C TRP A 121 8.22 4.39 -4.78
N VAL A 122 6.99 4.17 -5.23
CA VAL A 122 6.45 2.84 -5.47
C VAL A 122 6.13 2.68 -6.95
N GLU A 123 6.75 1.70 -7.60
CA GLU A 123 6.48 1.36 -9.00
C GLU A 123 5.30 0.38 -9.08
N PHE A 124 4.20 0.78 -9.74
CA PHE A 124 3.03 -0.06 -9.96
C PHE A 124 2.98 -0.64 -11.36
N ARG A 125 3.32 0.18 -12.37
CA ARG A 125 3.35 -0.22 -13.77
C ARG A 125 4.44 0.55 -14.50
N ARG A 126 5.23 -0.16 -15.32
CA ARG A 126 6.20 0.44 -16.24
C ARG A 126 5.91 -0.05 -17.65
N ARG A 127 5.35 0.84 -18.47
CA ARG A 127 4.93 0.59 -19.86
C ARG A 127 5.13 1.87 -20.67
N LYS A 128 5.58 1.73 -21.92
CA LYS A 128 5.75 2.88 -22.82
C LYS A 128 4.46 3.69 -22.91
N GLY A 129 4.51 4.96 -22.49
CA GLY A 129 3.37 5.89 -22.49
C GLY A 129 2.34 5.71 -21.37
N ALA A 130 2.49 4.70 -20.49
CA ALA A 130 1.50 4.38 -19.46
C ALA A 130 2.16 3.98 -18.13
N ASN A 131 3.26 4.64 -17.78
CA ASN A 131 3.90 4.45 -16.49
C ASN A 131 2.98 4.90 -15.34
N LEU A 132 3.06 4.19 -14.22
CA LEU A 132 2.33 4.52 -13.00
C LEU A 132 3.24 4.26 -11.81
N PHE A 133 3.73 5.36 -11.24
CA PHE A 133 4.49 5.40 -10.00
C PHE A 133 3.64 6.08 -8.93
N ALA A 134 3.94 5.86 -7.66
CA ALA A 134 3.36 6.62 -6.57
C ALA A 134 4.43 7.21 -5.67
N PHE A 135 4.32 8.51 -5.42
CA PHE A 135 4.96 9.19 -4.33
C PHE A 135 4.23 8.82 -3.05
N VAL A 136 4.94 8.27 -2.07
CA VAL A 136 4.37 7.92 -0.76
C VAL A 136 5.16 8.59 0.34
N ALA A 137 4.48 9.41 1.14
CA ALA A 137 5.06 10.12 2.26
C ALA A 137 4.31 9.76 3.55
N THR A 138 4.99 9.22 4.55
CA THR A 138 4.39 8.80 5.83
C THR A 138 5.03 9.53 7.00
N LEU A 139 4.23 10.22 7.81
CA LEU A 139 4.68 10.83 9.05
C LEU A 139 5.03 9.78 10.10
N GLY A 140 6.13 10.01 10.80
CA GLY A 140 6.70 9.03 11.72
C GLY A 140 5.90 8.84 13.00
N TYR A 141 5.27 9.89 13.52
CA TYR A 141 4.47 9.87 14.75
C TYR A 141 3.03 9.40 14.47
N SER A 142 2.24 10.17 13.71
CA SER A 142 0.82 9.87 13.45
C SER A 142 0.60 8.64 12.57
N ARG A 143 1.61 8.26 11.78
CA ARG A 143 1.47 7.28 10.68
C ARG A 143 0.49 7.73 9.61
N ALA A 144 0.14 9.02 9.59
CA ALA A 144 -0.61 9.60 8.50
C ALA A 144 0.24 9.57 7.22
N THR A 145 -0.40 9.23 6.12
CA THR A 145 0.26 9.04 4.83
C THR A 145 -0.40 9.90 3.77
N TYR A 146 0.42 10.52 2.95
CA TYR A 146 0.03 11.12 1.68
C TYR A 146 0.51 10.23 0.52
N VAL A 147 -0.32 10.10 -0.50
CA VAL A 147 -0.02 9.33 -1.72
C VAL A 147 -0.42 10.16 -2.94
N GLU A 148 0.48 10.22 -3.92
CA GLU A 148 0.21 10.83 -5.22
C GLU A 148 0.77 9.94 -6.34
N PHE A 149 -0.10 9.49 -7.23
CA PHE A 149 0.27 8.78 -8.44
C PHE A 149 0.77 9.74 -9.51
N VAL A 150 1.80 9.32 -10.24
CA VAL A 150 2.48 10.12 -11.27
C VAL A 150 2.99 9.20 -12.39
N SER A 151 3.26 9.79 -13.56
CA SER A 151 3.77 9.09 -14.74
C SER A 151 5.30 9.07 -14.84
N ASP A 152 6.00 9.89 -14.06
CA ASP A 152 7.46 9.96 -14.01
C ASP A 152 7.97 10.22 -12.59
N MET A 153 9.26 9.98 -12.36
CA MET A 153 9.94 10.21 -11.09
C MET A 153 11.04 11.27 -11.24
N ARG A 154 10.81 12.29 -12.07
CA ARG A 154 11.78 13.38 -12.27
C ARG A 154 11.80 14.31 -11.06
N LEU A 155 12.80 15.18 -11.01
CA LEU A 155 12.94 16.14 -9.92
C LEU A 155 11.74 17.09 -9.82
N ASP A 156 11.28 17.67 -10.93
CA ASP A 156 10.12 18.57 -10.95
C ASP A 156 8.86 17.90 -10.37
N THR A 157 8.61 16.66 -10.75
CA THR A 157 7.53 15.84 -10.20
C THR A 157 7.73 15.57 -8.72
N LEU A 158 8.94 15.22 -8.28
CA LEU A 158 9.25 15.04 -6.86
C LEU A 158 8.96 16.30 -6.04
N LEU A 159 9.39 17.47 -6.51
CA LEU A 159 9.17 18.72 -5.79
C LEU A 159 7.68 19.06 -5.71
N ARG A 160 6.94 18.91 -6.82
CA ARG A 160 5.47 19.11 -6.86
C ARG A 160 4.75 18.19 -5.86
N CYS A 161 5.11 16.90 -5.84
CA CYS A 161 4.55 15.96 -4.86
C CYS A 161 4.80 16.38 -3.42
N HIS A 162 5.98 16.94 -3.10
CA HIS A 162 6.25 17.46 -1.76
C HIS A 162 5.39 18.67 -1.41
N VAL A 163 5.21 19.62 -2.34
CA VAL A 163 4.32 20.78 -2.10
C VAL A 163 2.90 20.31 -1.79
N ASN A 164 2.35 19.41 -2.61
CA ASN A 164 1.02 18.84 -2.38
C ASN A 164 0.95 18.08 -1.04
N CYS A 165 1.99 17.32 -0.72
CA CYS A 165 2.11 16.59 0.54
C CYS A 165 2.13 17.51 1.77
N PHE A 166 2.90 18.60 1.74
CA PHE A 166 2.98 19.56 2.85
C PHE A 166 1.64 20.28 3.04
N ASN A 167 0.98 20.65 1.95
CA ASN A 167 -0.36 21.22 1.99
C ASN A 167 -1.38 20.23 2.57
N TRP A 168 -1.31 18.96 2.18
CA TRP A 168 -2.18 17.90 2.70
C TRP A 168 -2.00 17.69 4.22
N PHE A 169 -0.75 17.67 4.70
CA PHE A 169 -0.49 17.59 6.14
C PHE A 169 -0.77 18.90 6.88
N GLY A 170 -0.89 20.02 6.16
CA GLY A 170 -0.99 21.37 6.72
C GLY A 170 0.27 21.82 7.44
N GLY A 171 1.45 21.34 7.00
CA GLY A 171 2.72 21.72 7.58
C GLY A 171 3.91 20.88 7.07
N VAL A 172 5.11 21.31 7.44
CA VAL A 172 6.38 20.70 7.01
C VAL A 172 7.06 20.02 8.21
N PRO A 173 7.44 18.73 8.11
CA PRO A 173 8.19 18.05 9.17
C PRO A 173 9.64 18.57 9.23
N ARG A 174 10.30 18.46 10.38
CA ARG A 174 11.70 18.89 10.55
C ARG A 174 12.67 18.10 9.68
N ARG A 175 12.41 16.81 9.48
CA ARG A 175 13.27 15.89 8.76
C ARG A 175 12.48 15.03 7.80
N ALA A 176 13.06 14.75 6.64
CA ALA A 176 12.50 13.81 5.68
C ALA A 176 13.54 12.74 5.34
N LEU A 177 13.18 11.48 5.57
CA LEU A 177 14.03 10.32 5.35
C LEU A 177 13.76 9.73 3.96
N TYR A 178 14.81 9.61 3.16
CA TYR A 178 14.77 9.10 1.79
C TYR A 178 15.65 7.87 1.64
N ASP A 179 15.38 7.15 0.55
CA ASP A 179 16.33 6.20 -0.02
C ASP A 179 17.43 6.90 -0.83
N ASN A 180 18.38 6.13 -1.36
CA ASN A 180 19.43 6.59 -2.26
C ASN A 180 18.92 6.86 -3.69
N MET A 181 17.78 7.55 -3.83
CA MET A 181 17.23 7.91 -5.13
C MET A 181 18.00 9.08 -5.76
N LYS A 182 18.30 8.98 -7.06
CA LYS A 182 19.11 9.98 -7.79
C LYS A 182 18.50 11.39 -7.80
N THR A 183 17.18 11.49 -7.65
CA THR A 183 16.47 12.77 -7.52
C THR A 183 16.74 13.49 -6.20
N VAL A 184 17.24 12.77 -5.19
CA VAL A 184 17.56 13.31 -3.86
C VAL A 184 19.08 13.37 -3.66
N VAL A 185 19.80 12.29 -3.97
CA VAL A 185 21.25 12.19 -3.77
C VAL A 185 21.97 11.83 -5.07
N ILE A 186 22.99 12.63 -5.40
CA ILE A 186 23.89 12.37 -6.54
C ILE A 186 24.99 11.39 -6.10
N GLU A 187 25.59 11.63 -4.93
CA GLU A 187 26.71 10.84 -4.42
C GLU A 187 26.69 10.79 -2.88
N ARG A 188 26.98 9.63 -2.29
CA ARG A 188 27.04 9.47 -0.83
C ARG A 188 28.45 9.71 -0.32
N ASP A 189 28.54 10.39 0.83
CA ASP A 189 29.80 10.57 1.56
C ASP A 189 30.88 11.28 0.72
N ALA A 190 30.45 12.08 -0.27
CA ALA A 190 31.30 12.80 -1.21
C ALA A 190 32.27 13.78 -0.52
N TYR A 191 31.90 14.27 0.66
CA TYR A 191 32.70 15.21 1.46
C TYR A 191 33.05 14.66 2.86
N GLY A 192 32.81 13.37 3.10
CA GLY A 192 33.07 12.69 4.39
C GLY A 192 31.83 11.99 4.98
N PRO A 193 31.95 11.34 6.16
CA PRO A 193 30.86 10.56 6.75
C PRO A 193 29.60 11.40 7.00
N LYS A 194 28.46 10.98 6.42
CA LYS A 194 27.16 11.69 6.43
C LYS A 194 27.13 12.99 5.63
N GLN A 195 28.18 13.30 4.88
CA GLN A 195 28.22 14.46 3.99
C GLN A 195 27.92 14.02 2.56
N HIS A 196 26.63 13.88 2.27
CA HIS A 196 26.15 13.45 0.97
C HIS A 196 26.07 14.63 0.00
N ARG A 197 26.41 14.40 -1.27
CA ARG A 197 26.17 15.34 -2.36
C ARG A 197 24.72 15.19 -2.79
N PHE A 198 23.85 16.00 -2.19
CA PHE A 198 22.45 16.10 -2.57
C PHE A 198 22.30 16.72 -3.96
N GLN A 199 21.18 16.42 -4.62
CA GLN A 199 20.82 17.09 -5.85
C GLN A 199 20.59 18.59 -5.56
N PRO A 200 21.24 19.53 -6.29
CA PRO A 200 21.23 20.96 -5.92
C PRO A 200 19.84 21.59 -5.84
N GLY A 201 18.97 21.33 -6.81
CA GLY A 201 17.58 21.84 -6.81
C GLY A 201 16.71 21.23 -5.72
N PHE A 202 16.95 19.98 -5.34
CA PHE A 202 16.29 19.35 -4.19
C PHE A 202 16.79 19.93 -2.87
N LEU A 203 18.08 20.21 -2.74
CA LEU A 203 18.65 20.84 -1.56
C LEU A 203 18.17 22.29 -1.39
N ASP A 204 18.06 23.04 -2.48
CA ASP A 204 17.50 24.39 -2.49
C ASP A 204 16.02 24.39 -2.07
N PHE A 205 15.22 23.49 -2.64
CA PHE A 205 13.85 23.24 -2.22
C PHE A 205 13.74 22.89 -0.73
N ALA A 206 14.63 22.02 -0.23
CA ALA A 206 14.64 21.64 1.18
C ALA A 206 14.96 22.82 2.11
N ARG A 207 15.86 23.72 1.70
CA ARG A 207 16.16 24.98 2.40
C ARG A 207 14.95 25.91 2.40
N HIS A 208 14.30 26.09 1.25
CA HIS A 208 13.10 26.93 1.12
C HIS A 208 11.97 26.45 2.03
N TYR A 209 11.70 25.14 2.06
CA TYR A 209 10.67 24.54 2.93
C TYR A 209 11.10 24.31 4.37
N GLY A 210 12.39 24.47 4.70
CA GLY A 210 12.90 24.36 6.07
C GLY A 210 12.94 22.93 6.62
N PHE A 211 13.13 21.90 5.79
CA PHE A 211 13.30 20.52 6.26
C PHE A 211 14.68 19.96 5.96
N GLN A 212 15.18 19.08 6.83
CA GLN A 212 16.46 18.42 6.65
C GLN A 212 16.30 17.07 5.93
N PRO A 213 16.85 16.89 4.72
CA PRO A 213 16.86 15.59 4.06
C PRO A 213 17.87 14.66 4.74
N GLN A 214 17.44 13.42 4.99
CA GLN A 214 18.25 12.37 5.58
C GLN A 214 18.22 11.13 4.70
N LEU A 215 19.34 10.44 4.56
CA LEU A 215 19.41 9.18 3.85
C LEU A 215 19.40 8.01 4.81
N CYS A 216 18.74 6.92 4.42
CA CYS A 216 18.81 5.66 5.13
C CYS A 216 20.28 5.19 5.23
N ARG A 217 20.69 4.69 6.40
CA ARG A 217 22.02 4.10 6.56
C ARG A 217 22.07 2.72 5.90
N PRO A 218 23.11 2.43 5.09
CA PRO A 218 23.39 1.08 4.61
C PRO A 218 23.46 0.14 5.82
N TYR A 219 22.92 -1.07 5.68
CA TYR A 219 22.90 -2.11 6.74
C TYR A 219 22.03 -1.81 7.98
N ARG A 220 21.32 -0.66 8.06
CA ARG A 220 20.26 -0.39 9.06
C ARG A 220 18.90 -0.12 8.40
N ALA A 221 18.47 -1.03 7.53
CA ALA A 221 17.19 -0.99 6.80
C ALA A 221 15.94 -0.80 7.70
N LYS A 222 16.04 -1.10 9.00
CA LYS A 222 14.92 -0.97 9.96
C LYS A 222 14.40 0.47 10.16
N THR A 223 15.12 1.50 9.70
CA THR A 223 14.69 2.91 9.86
C THR A 223 13.58 3.32 8.89
N LYS A 224 13.53 2.80 7.66
CA LYS A 224 12.49 3.10 6.65
C LYS A 224 11.24 2.21 6.74
N GLY A 225 11.18 1.34 7.76
CA GLY A 225 10.11 0.35 7.87
C GLY A 225 8.68 0.92 8.06
N LYS A 226 8.50 2.23 8.30
CA LYS A 226 7.17 2.82 8.43
C LYS A 226 6.52 2.95 7.06
N VAL A 227 7.22 3.56 6.10
CA VAL A 227 6.72 3.72 4.72
C VAL A 227 6.69 2.38 3.98
N GLU A 228 7.65 1.47 4.19
CA GLU A 228 7.63 0.14 3.55
C GLU A 228 6.37 -0.68 3.89
N ARG A 229 5.95 -0.66 5.16
CA ARG A 229 4.69 -1.31 5.57
C ARG A 229 3.49 -0.64 4.92
N MET A 230 3.50 0.69 4.82
CA MET A 230 2.45 1.44 4.14
C MET A 230 2.40 1.11 2.65
N ASN A 231 3.53 0.99 1.97
CA ASN A 231 3.61 0.60 0.55
C ASN A 231 2.99 -0.78 0.32
N GLY A 232 3.27 -1.73 1.22
CA GLY A 232 2.63 -3.05 1.18
C GLY A 232 1.11 -2.98 1.38
N TYR A 233 0.63 -2.12 2.28
CA TYR A 233 -0.81 -1.90 2.51
C TYR A 233 -1.48 -1.22 1.33
N LEU A 234 -0.90 -0.13 0.81
CA LEU A 234 -1.35 0.57 -0.39
C LEU A 234 -1.48 -0.40 -1.59
N ARG A 235 -0.49 -1.27 -1.80
CA ARG A 235 -0.54 -2.23 -2.90
C ARG A 235 -1.68 -3.24 -2.75
N ARG A 236 -1.79 -3.88 -1.57
CA ARG A 236 -2.75 -4.98 -1.37
C ARG A 236 -4.18 -4.51 -1.16
N SER A 237 -4.37 -3.42 -0.44
CA SER A 237 -5.70 -2.97 0.01
C SER A 237 -6.31 -1.88 -0.84
N PHE A 238 -5.52 -1.16 -1.64
CA PHE A 238 -6.02 -0.13 -2.55
C PHE A 238 -5.79 -0.52 -4.01
N TYR A 239 -4.54 -0.66 -4.43
CA TYR A 239 -4.21 -0.79 -5.85
C TYR A 239 -4.71 -2.09 -6.48
N VAL A 240 -4.49 -3.24 -5.84
CA VAL A 240 -4.90 -4.55 -6.41
C VAL A 240 -6.42 -4.64 -6.63
N PRO A 241 -7.28 -4.29 -5.64
CA PRO A 241 -8.72 -4.24 -5.85
C PRO A 241 -9.15 -3.27 -6.95
N LEU A 242 -8.61 -2.04 -6.93
CA LEU A 242 -8.98 -1.01 -7.92
C LEU A 242 -8.57 -1.43 -9.34
N ALA A 243 -7.34 -1.91 -9.50
CA ALA A 243 -6.85 -2.40 -10.79
C ALA A 243 -7.67 -3.59 -11.31
N ALA A 244 -8.15 -4.48 -10.42
CA ALA A 244 -9.02 -5.59 -10.80
C ALA A 244 -10.40 -5.11 -11.28
N GLN A 245 -10.99 -4.11 -10.63
CA GLN A 245 -12.27 -3.50 -11.03
C GLN A 245 -12.16 -2.85 -12.43
N PHE A 246 -11.11 -2.06 -12.65
CA PHE A 246 -10.87 -1.39 -13.93
C PHE A 246 -10.61 -2.40 -15.05
N LYS A 247 -9.85 -3.46 -14.74
CA LYS A 247 -9.66 -4.59 -15.67
C LYS A 247 -10.97 -5.28 -16.04
N ALA A 248 -11.88 -5.48 -15.10
CA ALA A 248 -13.19 -6.08 -15.36
C ALA A 248 -14.09 -5.18 -16.23
N ALA A 249 -13.97 -3.87 -16.07
CA ALA A 249 -14.65 -2.87 -16.91
C ALA A 249 -13.97 -2.65 -18.27
N ASN A 250 -12.84 -3.33 -18.54
CA ASN A 250 -12.01 -3.13 -19.73
C ASN A 250 -11.54 -1.67 -19.93
N VAL A 251 -11.33 -0.95 -18.82
CA VAL A 251 -10.82 0.43 -18.78
C VAL A 251 -9.42 0.43 -18.16
N GLU A 252 -8.51 1.24 -18.70
CA GLU A 252 -7.19 1.40 -18.11
C GLU A 252 -7.21 2.39 -16.95
N LEU A 253 -6.62 2.02 -15.82
CA LEU A 253 -6.42 2.93 -14.70
C LEU A 253 -5.33 3.96 -15.06
N ASP A 254 -5.74 5.22 -15.20
CA ASP A 254 -4.87 6.37 -15.45
C ASP A 254 -4.44 7.06 -14.14
N VAL A 255 -3.52 8.01 -14.26
CA VAL A 255 -2.96 8.76 -13.12
C VAL A 255 -4.05 9.59 -12.42
N THR A 256 -4.93 10.23 -13.18
CA THR A 256 -5.96 11.12 -12.64
C THR A 256 -6.95 10.33 -11.79
N THR A 257 -7.47 9.23 -12.32
CA THR A 257 -8.41 8.38 -11.59
C THR A 257 -7.75 7.73 -10.38
N ALA A 258 -6.51 7.25 -10.51
CA ALA A 258 -5.77 6.70 -9.39
C ALA A 258 -5.60 7.71 -8.24
N ASN A 259 -5.35 8.99 -8.55
CA ASN A 259 -5.25 10.06 -7.54
C ASN A 259 -6.59 10.37 -6.87
N THR A 260 -7.66 10.52 -7.63
CA THR A 260 -9.00 10.76 -7.08
C THR A 260 -9.40 9.64 -6.11
N GLU A 261 -9.22 8.39 -6.53
CA GLU A 261 -9.58 7.22 -5.72
C GLU A 261 -8.66 7.05 -4.50
N VAL A 262 -7.36 7.33 -4.63
CA VAL A 262 -6.45 7.16 -3.48
C VAL A 262 -6.69 8.22 -2.41
N TRP A 263 -6.98 9.47 -2.77
CA TRP A 263 -7.30 10.50 -1.79
C TRP A 263 -8.60 10.23 -1.06
N ARG A 264 -9.60 9.70 -1.77
CA ARG A 264 -10.83 9.19 -1.14
C ARG A 264 -10.52 8.05 -0.18
N TRP A 265 -9.79 7.04 -0.63
CA TRP A 265 -9.42 5.88 0.18
C TRP A 265 -8.57 6.25 1.41
N LEU A 266 -7.66 7.23 1.28
CA LEU A 266 -6.89 7.72 2.42
C LEU A 266 -7.82 8.30 3.50
N ARG A 267 -8.80 9.13 3.13
CA ARG A 267 -9.76 9.73 4.05
C ARG A 267 -10.72 8.70 4.65
N GLU A 268 -11.28 7.82 3.84
CA GLU A 268 -12.40 6.95 4.24
C GLU A 268 -11.95 5.60 4.82
N VAL A 269 -10.70 5.17 4.56
CA VAL A 269 -10.22 3.84 4.96
C VAL A 269 -8.90 3.93 5.69
N ALA A 270 -7.86 4.50 5.05
CA ALA A 270 -6.50 4.38 5.57
C ALA A 270 -6.25 5.21 6.84
N HIS A 271 -6.86 6.40 6.95
CA HIS A 271 -6.69 7.31 8.08
C HIS A 271 -7.69 7.09 9.21
N VAL A 272 -8.83 6.43 8.96
CA VAL A 272 -9.83 6.09 9.99
C VAL A 272 -9.62 4.70 10.60
N ARG A 273 -8.78 3.85 10.01
CA ARG A 273 -8.48 2.52 10.57
C ARG A 273 -7.70 2.63 11.89
N ILE A 274 -7.89 1.65 12.76
CA ILE A 274 -7.02 1.45 13.92
C ILE A 274 -5.68 0.92 13.42
N HIS A 275 -4.60 1.69 13.57
CA HIS A 275 -3.29 1.30 13.07
C HIS A 275 -2.68 0.19 13.95
N GLY A 276 -2.17 -0.89 13.34
CA GLY A 276 -1.72 -2.08 14.07
C GLY A 276 -0.60 -1.84 15.09
N THR A 277 0.30 -0.86 14.84
CA THR A 277 1.38 -0.51 15.76
C THR A 277 0.95 0.48 16.86
N THR A 278 0.45 1.66 16.48
CA THR A 278 0.10 2.73 17.43
C THR A 278 -1.24 2.50 18.12
N ARG A 279 -2.09 1.60 17.60
CA ARG A 279 -3.48 1.35 18.05
C ARG A 279 -4.38 2.58 18.01
N LEU A 280 -3.95 3.61 17.30
CA LEU A 280 -4.67 4.87 17.12
C LEU A 280 -5.00 5.07 15.64
N LYS A 281 -5.97 5.92 15.36
CA LYS A 281 -6.34 6.28 13.99
C LYS A 281 -5.36 7.32 13.44
N PRO A 282 -4.70 7.07 12.29
CA PRO A 282 -3.72 8.02 11.74
C PRO A 282 -4.29 9.42 11.48
N GLY A 283 -5.55 9.54 11.05
CA GLY A 283 -6.19 10.83 10.79
C GLY A 283 -6.39 11.67 12.05
N GLU A 284 -6.85 11.05 13.15
CA GLU A 284 -6.97 11.75 14.44
C GLU A 284 -5.59 12.15 14.99
N GLN A 285 -4.59 11.28 14.81
CA GLN A 285 -3.22 11.60 15.22
C GLN A 285 -2.56 12.69 14.36
N LEU A 286 -2.94 12.82 13.10
CA LEU A 286 -2.48 13.91 12.24
C LEU A 286 -2.92 15.26 12.79
N LEU A 287 -4.16 15.40 13.26
CA LEU A 287 -4.65 16.65 13.86
C LEU A 287 -3.86 17.06 15.10
N VAL A 288 -3.36 16.08 15.86
CA VAL A 288 -2.46 16.32 16.99
C VAL A 288 -1.07 16.72 16.50
N GLU A 289 -0.52 15.98 15.54
CA GLU A 289 0.82 16.20 15.00
C GLU A 289 0.96 17.52 14.23
N GLN A 290 -0.11 17.97 13.57
CA GLN A 290 -0.13 19.18 12.75
C GLN A 290 0.30 20.42 13.54
N LYS A 291 -0.03 20.48 14.83
CA LYS A 291 0.38 21.58 15.74
C LYS A 291 1.89 21.64 15.97
N ALA A 292 2.60 20.55 15.73
CA ALA A 292 4.06 20.43 15.87
C ALA A 292 4.79 20.53 14.52
N LEU A 293 4.07 20.56 13.40
CA LEU A 293 4.67 20.79 12.08
C LEU A 293 5.05 22.26 11.90
N GLN A 294 6.06 22.50 11.07
CA GLN A 294 6.46 23.85 10.68
C GLN A 294 5.43 24.43 9.70
N SER A 295 5.27 25.75 9.69
CA SER A 295 4.41 26.43 8.72
C SER A 295 4.89 26.19 7.29
N VAL A 296 3.95 26.03 6.36
CA VAL A 296 4.28 25.93 4.93
C VAL A 296 4.67 27.33 4.41
N PRO A 297 5.89 27.52 3.88
CA PRO A 297 6.30 28.79 3.28
C PRO A 297 5.59 29.05 1.94
N PRO A 298 5.74 30.25 1.35
CA PRO A 298 5.19 30.56 0.04
C PRO A 298 5.60 29.55 -1.06
N PRO A 299 4.84 29.46 -2.16
CA PRO A 299 5.16 28.55 -3.25
C PRO A 299 6.61 28.71 -3.75
N TYR A 300 7.27 27.58 -3.99
CA TYR A 300 8.66 27.58 -4.45
C TYR A 300 8.76 28.14 -5.88
N PRO A 301 9.60 29.18 -6.12
CA PRO A 301 9.58 29.94 -7.37
C PRO A 301 9.75 29.11 -8.65
N SER A 302 10.58 28.07 -8.63
CA SER A 302 10.84 27.26 -9.83
C SER A 302 9.67 26.34 -10.23
N LEU A 303 8.65 26.21 -9.36
CA LEU A 303 7.42 25.47 -9.64
C LEU A 303 6.26 26.38 -10.02
N LEU A 304 6.45 27.70 -9.97
CA LEU A 304 5.45 28.63 -10.46
C LEU A 304 5.36 28.48 -11.99
N PRO A 305 4.14 28.41 -12.55
CA PRO A 305 4.00 28.55 -13.99
C PRO A 305 4.62 29.89 -14.40
N ALA A 306 5.40 29.87 -15.49
CA ALA A 306 5.92 31.10 -16.07
C ALA A 306 4.74 32.06 -16.25
N THR A 307 4.74 33.15 -15.49
CA THR A 307 3.73 34.18 -15.63
C THR A 307 4.01 34.80 -16.99
N THR A 308 3.26 34.40 -18.01
CA THR A 308 3.24 35.17 -19.25
C THR A 308 2.80 36.57 -18.83
N PRO A 309 3.62 37.63 -19.02
CA PRO A 309 3.14 38.97 -18.76
C PRO A 309 1.85 39.13 -19.55
N ALA A 310 0.75 39.45 -18.87
CA ALA A 310 -0.48 39.78 -19.55
C ALA A 310 -0.11 40.84 -20.59
N SER A 311 -0.32 40.56 -21.88
CA SER A 311 -0.24 41.59 -22.89
C SER A 311 -1.21 42.69 -22.41
N GLY A 312 -0.69 43.87 -22.12
CA GLY A 312 -1.43 44.94 -21.45
C GLY A 312 -2.68 45.44 -22.19
N GLN A 313 -3.02 44.84 -23.34
CA GLN A 313 -4.21 45.12 -24.14
C GLN A 313 -5.47 44.40 -23.63
N GLU A 314 -5.40 43.12 -23.22
CA GLU A 314 -6.64 42.36 -22.94
C GLU A 314 -7.37 42.79 -21.65
N LEU A 315 -6.64 43.34 -20.67
CA LEU A 315 -7.26 43.81 -19.43
C LEU A 315 -8.12 45.06 -19.64
N ARG A 316 -7.75 45.97 -20.55
CA ARG A 316 -8.56 47.19 -20.79
C ARG A 316 -9.89 46.88 -21.46
N GLU A 317 -9.92 45.90 -22.37
CA GLU A 317 -11.15 45.53 -23.09
C GLU A 317 -12.14 44.78 -22.18
N ARG A 318 -11.66 43.92 -21.26
CA ARG A 318 -12.52 43.17 -20.34
C ARG A 318 -13.30 44.02 -19.33
N PHE A 319 -12.82 45.22 -19.00
CA PHE A 319 -13.50 46.11 -18.04
C PHE A 319 -14.46 47.10 -18.70
N HIS A 320 -14.58 47.13 -20.03
CA HIS A 320 -15.53 48.05 -20.67
C HIS A 320 -16.98 47.65 -20.37
N ASP A 321 -17.25 46.34 -20.29
CA ASP A 321 -18.58 45.80 -20.02
C ASP A 321 -18.99 45.84 -18.53
N TRP A 322 -18.04 46.06 -17.61
CA TRP A 322 -18.34 46.15 -16.15
C TRP A 322 -19.01 47.46 -15.74
N LEU A 323 -18.97 48.48 -16.60
CA LEU A 323 -19.68 49.74 -16.37
C LEU A 323 -21.15 49.68 -16.78
N SER A 324 -21.61 48.57 -17.38
CA SER A 324 -23.04 48.32 -17.57
C SER A 324 -23.64 47.87 -16.24
N PRO A 325 -24.51 48.66 -15.59
CA PRO A 325 -25.18 48.22 -14.38
C PRO A 325 -25.95 46.94 -14.70
N LEU A 326 -25.82 45.90 -13.86
CA LEU A 326 -26.65 44.67 -13.91
C LEU A 326 -28.13 44.94 -13.57
N GLN A 327 -28.57 46.20 -13.63
CA GLN A 327 -29.94 46.57 -13.38
C GLN A 327 -30.78 46.21 -14.61
N HIS A 328 -31.79 45.37 -14.39
CA HIS A 328 -32.82 45.16 -15.39
C HIS A 328 -33.62 46.47 -15.60
N PRO A 329 -34.16 46.71 -16.81
CA PRO A 329 -35.09 47.81 -17.03
C PRO A 329 -36.26 47.74 -16.03
N LEU A 330 -36.76 48.89 -15.56
CA LEU A 330 -37.85 48.98 -14.59
C LEU A 330 -39.10 48.18 -14.99
N SER A 331 -39.32 47.99 -16.30
CA SER A 331 -40.41 47.16 -16.85
C SER A 331 -40.38 45.70 -16.40
N VAL A 332 -39.19 45.14 -16.10
CA VAL A 332 -39.04 43.77 -15.58
C VAL A 332 -39.56 43.68 -14.15
N TYR A 333 -39.35 44.72 -13.34
CA TYR A 333 -39.87 44.79 -11.98
C TYR A 333 -41.39 45.03 -11.99
N ASP A 334 -41.89 45.87 -12.90
CA ASP A 334 -43.33 46.09 -13.08
C ASP A 334 -44.08 44.79 -13.44
N GLN A 335 -43.47 43.93 -14.27
CA GLN A 335 -44.05 42.62 -14.60
C GLN A 335 -44.09 41.68 -13.38
N LEU A 336 -43.05 41.67 -12.54
CA LEU A 336 -43.00 40.84 -11.34
C LEU A 336 -44.01 41.30 -10.27
N ILE A 337 -44.20 42.62 -10.12
CA ILE A 337 -45.15 43.19 -9.15
C ILE A 337 -46.60 42.97 -9.61
N ARG A 338 -46.88 42.99 -10.91
CA ARG A 338 -48.24 42.74 -11.46
C ARG A 338 -48.70 41.29 -11.40
N VAL A 339 -47.84 40.33 -11.06
CA VAL A 339 -48.24 38.94 -10.83
C VAL A 339 -48.70 38.73 -9.37
N ALA A 340 -48.46 39.71 -8.49
CA ALA A 340 -48.83 39.66 -7.08
C ALA A 340 -50.08 40.49 -6.70
N ALA A 341 -50.84 40.96 -7.69
CA ALA A 341 -52.16 41.60 -7.53
C ALA A 341 -53.15 40.92 -8.46
#